data_AF-A0A3E2SYG7-F1
#
_entry.id   AF-A0A3E2SYG7-F1
#
_cell.length_a   1.000
_cell.length_b   1.000
_cell.length_c   1.000
_cell.angle_alpha   90.00
_cell.angle_beta   90.00
_cell.angle_gamma   90.00
#
_symmetry.space_group_name_H-M   'P 1'
#
loop_
_entity.id
_entity.type
_entity.pdbx_description
1 polymer ?
#
loop_
_entity_poly.entity_id
_entity_poly.type
_entity_poly.pdbx_seq_one_letter_code
_entity_poly.pdbx_strand_id
1 'polypeptide(L)'
;TIYQIVDLLVDTCATKRKTLRIAGDDKPAEVVRSRFMKLNADHIHFVLKCLAENSSPIRNMKQYLLASLYNAPTTMQLFYQNQTNHDLAMRG
;
A
#
# COMPACT_ATOMS: atom_id res chain seq x y z
N THR A 1 12.71 -7.37 -5.03
CA THR A 1 11.40 -6.71 -4.88
C THR A 1 11.18 -6.15 -3.48
N ILE A 2 11.37 -6.94 -2.41
CA ILE A 2 11.18 -6.47 -1.03
C ILE A 2 12.12 -5.31 -0.63
N TYR A 3 13.38 -5.33 -1.06
CA TYR A 3 14.34 -4.24 -0.77
C TYR A 3 13.86 -2.88 -1.28
N GLN A 4 13.22 -2.82 -2.46
CA GLN A 4 12.71 -1.56 -3.01
C GLN A 4 11.54 -0.99 -2.19
N ILE A 5 10.73 -1.87 -1.59
CA ILE A 5 9.67 -1.44 -0.66
C ILE A 5 10.31 -0.88 0.61
N VAL A 6 11.31 -1.56 1.16
CA VAL A 6 12.03 -1.10 2.36
C VAL A 6 12.70 0.25 2.10
N ASP A 7 13.41 0.41 0.98
CA ASP A 7 14.04 1.68 0.59
C ASP A 7 12.99 2.80 0.48
N LEU A 8 11.82 2.51 -0.11
CA LEU A 8 10.71 3.46 -0.19
C LEU A 8 10.17 3.85 1.19
N LEU A 9 10.03 2.89 2.11
CA LEU A 9 9.61 3.16 3.49
C LEU A 9 10.63 4.05 4.19
N VAL A 10 11.92 3.75 4.07
CA VAL A 10 13.02 4.54 4.65
C VAL A 10 13.03 5.95 4.08
N ASP A 11 12.98 6.12 2.76
CA ASP A 11 12.90 7.42 2.08
C ASP A 11 11.71 8.26 2.59
N THR A 12 10.55 7.61 2.75
CA THR A 12 9.32 8.26 3.19
C THR A 12 9.43 8.70 4.65
N CYS A 13 10.03 7.88 5.50
CA CYS A 13 10.26 8.18 6.91
C CYS A 13 11.35 9.25 7.12
N ALA A 14 12.40 9.25 6.29
CA ALA A 14 13.52 10.18 6.38
C ALA A 14 13.28 11.53 5.66
N THR A 15 12.16 11.68 4.95
CA THR A 15 11.88 12.89 4.17
C THR A 15 11.85 14.15 5.03
N LYS A 16 12.44 15.25 4.54
CA LYS A 16 12.33 16.58 5.16
C LYS A 16 11.15 17.41 4.63
N ARG A 17 10.40 16.87 3.66
CA ARG A 17 9.22 17.55 3.10
C ARG A 17 8.12 17.67 4.15
N LYS A 18 7.38 18.78 4.12
CA LYS A 18 6.21 19.00 5.01
C LYS A 18 4.99 18.18 4.60
N THR A 19 4.84 17.92 3.31
CA THR A 19 3.73 17.15 2.74
C THR A 19 4.23 16.13 1.73
N LEU A 20 3.43 15.07 1.54
CA LEU A 20 3.65 14.02 0.56
C LEU A 20 2.35 13.77 -0.20
N ARG A 21 2.46 13.63 -1.53
CA ARG A 21 1.35 13.24 -2.38
C ARG A 21 1.10 11.73 -2.26
N ILE A 22 -0.07 11.36 -1.74
CA ILE A 22 -0.51 9.97 -1.54
C ILE A 22 -1.90 9.82 -2.15
N ALA A 23 -2.04 8.89 -3.11
CA ALA A 23 -3.31 8.60 -3.79
C ALA A 23 -4.01 9.83 -4.39
N GLY A 24 -3.24 10.82 -4.86
CA GLY A 24 -3.78 12.04 -5.44
C GLY A 24 -3.95 13.21 -4.47
N ASP A 25 -3.82 13.00 -3.15
CA ASP A 25 -3.93 14.06 -2.14
C ASP A 25 -2.59 14.43 -1.52
N ASP A 26 -2.37 15.71 -1.22
CA ASP A 26 -1.25 16.13 -0.37
C ASP A 26 -1.58 15.90 1.10
N LYS A 27 -0.81 15.04 1.76
CA LYS A 27 -0.98 14.68 3.17
C LYS A 27 0.21 15.18 3.98
N PRO A 28 0.03 15.62 5.23
CA PRO A 28 1.16 16.00 6.10
C PRO A 28 2.13 14.83 6.25
N ALA A 29 3.42 15.10 6.09
CA ALA A 29 4.45 14.06 6.10
C ALA A 29 4.43 13.26 7.42
N GLU A 30 4.18 13.92 8.55
CA GLU A 30 4.08 13.27 9.87
C GLU A 30 2.97 12.23 9.95
N VAL A 31 1.81 12.50 9.32
CA VAL A 31 0.69 11.55 9.26
C VAL A 31 1.07 10.34 8.41
N VAL A 32 1.73 10.58 7.27
CA VAL A 32 2.22 9.51 6.40
C VAL A 32 3.25 8.65 7.14
N ARG A 33 4.23 9.25 7.83
CA ARG A 33 5.22 8.53 8.65
C ARG A 33 4.55 7.71 9.74
N SER A 34 3.61 8.29 10.48
CA SER A 34 2.90 7.58 11.56
C SER A 34 2.17 6.34 11.05
N ARG A 35 1.56 6.41 9.86
CA ARG A 35 0.93 5.24 9.23
C ARG A 35 1.97 4.22 8.76
N PHE A 36 3.06 4.67 8.15
CA PHE A 36 4.11 3.77 7.66
C PHE A 36 4.80 3.02 8.80
N MET A 37 5.01 3.67 9.96
CA MET A 37 5.56 3.03 11.16
C MET A 37 4.64 1.98 11.80
N LYS A 38 3.34 1.97 11.45
CA LYS A 38 2.38 0.94 11.88
C LYS A 38 2.33 -0.26 10.93
N LEU A 39 3.09 -0.24 9.84
CA LEU A 39 3.17 -1.37 8.93
C LEU A 39 3.89 -2.54 9.59
N ASN A 40 3.42 -3.74 9.28
CA ASN A 40 3.97 -5.01 9.75
C ASN A 40 4.12 -5.95 8.55
N ALA A 41 4.66 -7.15 8.77
CA ALA A 41 4.91 -8.12 7.70
C ALA A 41 3.65 -8.49 6.89
N ASP A 42 2.47 -8.52 7.53
CA ASP A 42 1.21 -8.86 6.87
C ASP A 42 0.79 -7.77 5.89
N HIS A 43 0.93 -6.49 6.27
CA HIS A 43 0.67 -5.38 5.36
C HIS A 43 1.60 -5.40 4.14
N ILE A 44 2.87 -5.77 4.33
CA ILE A 44 3.83 -5.89 3.21
C ILE A 44 3.45 -7.05 2.29
N HIS A 45 3.10 -8.21 2.84
CA HIS A 45 2.61 -9.35 2.07
C HIS A 45 1.36 -9.01 1.27
N PHE A 46 0.42 -8.29 1.90
CA PHE A 46 -0.78 -7.82 1.24
C PHE A 46 -0.47 -6.95 0.02
N VAL A 47 0.42 -5.97 0.15
CA VAL A 47 0.82 -5.11 -0.99
C VAL A 47 1.52 -5.91 -2.09
N LEU A 48 2.38 -6.87 -1.73
CA LEU A 48 3.03 -7.77 -2.70
C LEU A 48 2.01 -8.64 -3.45
N LYS A 49 0.97 -9.14 -2.75
CA LYS A 49 -0.14 -9.86 -3.37
C LYS A 49 -0.89 -8.98 -4.37
N CYS A 50 -1.26 -7.77 -3.98
CA CYS A 50 -1.93 -6.82 -4.88
C CYS A 50 -1.07 -6.49 -6.12
N LEU A 51 0.26 -6.43 -5.96
CA LEU A 51 1.17 -6.19 -7.08
C LEU A 51 1.21 -7.39 -8.04
N ALA A 52 1.21 -8.61 -7.52
CA ALA A 52 1.23 -9.83 -8.31
C ALA A 52 -0.10 -10.10 -9.04
N GLU A 53 -1.22 -9.73 -8.43
CA GLU A 53 -2.57 -9.90 -8.99
C GLU A 53 -2.94 -8.76 -9.97
N ASN A 54 -2.16 -7.68 -10.03
CA ASN A 54 -2.43 -6.58 -10.93
C ASN A 54 -2.09 -6.95 -12.38
N SER A 55 -3.12 -7.12 -13.20
CA SER A 55 -3.00 -7.44 -14.63
C SER A 55 -2.67 -6.21 -15.51
N SER A 56 -2.74 -5.00 -14.95
CA SER A 56 -2.54 -3.75 -15.69
C SER A 56 -1.14 -3.16 -15.47
N PRO A 57 -0.49 -2.63 -16.52
CA PRO A 57 0.83 -2.04 -16.39
C PRO A 57 0.79 -0.78 -15.51
N ILE A 58 1.58 -0.79 -14.43
CA ILE A 58 1.69 0.33 -13.49
C ILE A 58 2.66 1.36 -14.06
N ARG A 59 2.12 2.50 -14.53
CA ARG A 59 2.91 3.60 -15.12
C ARG A 59 3.83 4.30 -14.12
N ASN A 60 3.41 4.42 -12.86
CA ASN A 60 4.19 5.05 -11.80
C ASN A 60 4.24 4.14 -10.56
N MET A 61 5.23 3.24 -10.56
CA MET A 61 5.41 2.24 -9.51
C MET A 61 5.56 2.87 -8.12
N LYS A 62 6.29 3.97 -8.00
CA LYS A 62 6.55 4.62 -6.70
C LYS A 62 5.27 5.17 -6.07
N GLN A 63 4.46 5.88 -6.84
CA GLN A 63 3.17 6.41 -6.36
C GLN A 63 2.18 5.29 -6.04
N TYR A 64 2.17 4.22 -6.84
CA TYR A 64 1.35 3.04 -6.57
C TYR A 64 1.73 2.38 -5.24
N LEU A 65 3.02 2.12 -5.00
CA LEU A 65 3.48 1.52 -3.76
C LEU A 65 3.21 2.42 -2.55
N LEU A 66 3.44 3.74 -2.67
CA LEU A 66 3.13 4.69 -1.60
C LEU A 66 1.64 4.66 -1.21
N ALA A 67 0.75 4.70 -2.20
CA ALA A 67 -0.68 4.63 -1.97
C ALA A 67 -1.10 3.29 -1.36
N SER A 68 -0.56 2.19 -1.88
CA SER A 68 -0.88 0.84 -1.42
C SER A 68 -0.42 0.60 0.02
N LEU A 69 0.82 0.97 0.35
CA LEU A 69 1.36 0.86 1.71
C LEU A 69 0.62 1.75 2.69
N TYR A 70 0.26 2.99 2.29
CA TYR A 70 -0.50 3.90 3.15
C TYR A 70 -1.90 3.36 3.51
N ASN A 71 -2.54 2.67 2.55
CA ASN A 71 -3.90 2.16 2.68
C ASN A 71 -3.97 0.75 3.24
N ALA A 72 -2.88 -0.04 3.18
CA ALA A 72 -2.85 -1.45 3.56
C ALA A 72 -3.50 -1.74 4.94
N PRO A 73 -3.21 -0.99 6.03
CA PRO A 73 -3.85 -1.26 7.33
C PRO A 73 -5.37 -1.09 7.34
N THR A 74 -5.92 -0.26 6.45
CA THR A 74 -7.35 0.04 6.39
C THR A 74 -8.09 -0.77 5.32
N THR A 75 -7.40 -1.19 4.25
CA THR A 75 -8.04 -1.87 3.11
C THR A 75 -7.86 -3.38 3.14
N MET A 76 -6.89 -3.92 3.89
CA MET A 76 -6.60 -5.35 3.95
C MET A 76 -7.82 -6.17 4.40
N GLN A 77 -8.53 -5.73 5.45
CA GLN A 77 -9.74 -6.42 5.92
C GLN A 77 -10.84 -6.44 4.85
N LEU A 78 -11.09 -5.30 4.19
CA LEU A 78 -12.09 -5.18 3.14
C LEU A 78 -11.73 -6.05 1.92
N PHE A 79 -10.45 -6.12 1.58
CA PHE A 79 -9.98 -6.95 0.48
C PHE A 79 -10.29 -8.44 0.71
N TYR A 80 -9.99 -8.98 1.90
CA TYR A 80 -10.28 -10.38 2.20
C TYR A 80 -11.78 -10.68 2.28
N GLN A 81 -12.58 -9.73 2.77
CA GLN A 81 -14.05 -9.84 2.73
C GLN A 81 -14.57 -9.90 1.29
N ASN A 82 -14.07 -9.03 0.41
CA ASN A 82 -14.46 -9.04 -1.00
C ASN A 82 -14.00 -10.32 -1.73
N GLN A 83 -12.81 -10.82 -1.43
CA GLN A 83 -12.29 -12.06 -2.02
C GLN A 83 -13.15 -13.27 -1.65
N THR A 84 -13.51 -13.42 -0.37
CA THR A 84 -14.40 -14.50 0.09
C THR A 84 -15.79 -14.42 -0.55
N ASN A 85 -16.38 -13.23 -0.64
CA ASN A 85 -17.66 -13.03 -1.33
C ASN A 85 -17.59 -13.38 -2.82
N HIS A 86 -16.51 -13.00 -3.49
CA HIS A 86 -16.30 -13.32 -4.91
C HIS A 86 -16.14 -14.83 -5.13
N ASP A 87 -15.36 -15.50 -4.29
CA ASP A 87 -15.17 -16.96 -4.37
C ASP A 87 -16.47 -17.72 -4.11
N LEU A 88 -17.32 -17.23 -3.20
CA LEU A 88 -18.66 -17.78 -2.97
C LEU A 88 -19.57 -17.55 -4.18
N ALA A 89 -19.57 -16.36 -4.78
CA ALA A 89 -20.35 -16.05 -5.97
C ALA A 89 -19.93 -16.86 -7.21
N MET A 90 -18.65 -17.18 -7.34
CA MET A 90 -18.12 -18.02 -8.44
C MET A 90 -18.39 -19.52 -8.25
N ARG A 91 -18.84 -19.95 -7.07
CA ARG A 91 -19.13 -21.35 -6.72
C ARG A 91 -20.63 -21.68 -6.68
N GLY A 92 -21.50 -20.67 -6.69
CA GLY A 92 -22.97 -20.84 -6.79
C GLY A 92 -23.44 -20.74 -8.22
#